data_AF-B7QKJ7-F1
#
_entry.id   AF-B7QKJ7-F1
#
_cell.length_a   1.000
_cell.length_b   1.000
_cell.length_c   1.000
_cell.angle_alpha   90.00
_cell.angle_beta   90.00
_cell.angle_gamma   90.00
#
_symmetry.space_group_name_H-M   'P 1'
#
loop_
_entity.id
_entity.type
_entity.pdbx_description
1 polymer ?
#
loop_
_entity_poly.entity_id
_entity_poly.type
_entity_poly.pdbx_seq_one_letter_code
_entity_poly.pdbx_strand_id
1 'polypeptide(L)'
;MGLGFLHHQKKDKYSGVELRRLVQGERTGSLTVTTVTLNFRGVWSPESARDLQSLGLTGNDLKLLSVRCLQGGMRCFWAHRSMTTAG
;
A
#
# COMPACT_ATOMS: atom_id res chain seq x y z
N MET A 1 -13.29 10.10 3.39
CA MET A 1 -12.42 9.34 4.32
C MET A 1 -10.97 9.75 4.09
N GLY A 2 -10.20 10.00 5.16
CA GLY A 2 -8.81 10.44 5.05
C GLY A 2 -7.84 9.31 4.72
N LEU A 3 -6.68 9.64 4.13
CA LEU A 3 -5.66 8.66 3.77
C LEU A 3 -5.07 7.93 5.00
N GLY A 4 -4.92 8.62 6.13
CA GLY A 4 -4.46 8.00 7.39
C GLY A 4 -5.40 6.88 7.86
N PHE A 5 -6.72 7.11 7.80
CA PHE A 5 -7.71 6.07 8.12
C PHE A 5 -7.55 4.83 7.24
N LEU A 6 -7.35 5.01 5.93
CA LEU A 6 -7.15 3.90 4.99
C LEU A 6 -5.82 3.16 5.25
N HIS A 7 -4.75 3.90 5.58
CA HIS A 7 -3.47 3.31 5.96
C HIS A 7 -3.64 2.38 7.17
N HIS A 8 -4.27 2.86 8.24
CA HIS A 8 -4.51 2.07 9.45
C HIS A 8 -5.41 0.86 9.18
N GLN A 9 -6.56 1.05 8.52
CA GLN A 9 -7.48 -0.04 8.23
C GLN A 9 -6.81 -1.18 7.45
N LYS A 10 -5.97 -0.86 6.45
CA LYS A 10 -5.23 -1.88 5.69
C LYS A 10 -4.11 -2.50 6.52
N LYS A 11 -3.35 -1.69 7.27
CA LYS A 11 -2.30 -2.19 8.17
C LYS A 11 -2.86 -3.18 9.19
N ASP A 12 -4.04 -2.90 9.75
CA ASP A 12 -4.73 -3.77 10.70
C ASP A 12 -5.20 -5.06 10.04
N LYS A 13 -5.81 -4.97 8.84
CA LYS A 13 -6.23 -6.14 8.06
C LYS A 13 -5.08 -7.13 7.85
N TYR A 14 -3.88 -6.64 7.52
CA TYR A 14 -2.71 -7.50 7.27
C TYR A 14 -1.87 -7.77 8.52
N SER A 15 -2.26 -7.21 9.67
CA SER A 15 -1.64 -7.49 10.97
C SER A 15 -2.23 -8.71 11.68
N GLY A 16 -3.20 -9.39 11.07
CA GLY A 16 -3.80 -10.60 11.63
C GLY A 16 -2.79 -11.73 11.85
N VAL A 17 -2.97 -12.48 12.95
CA VAL A 17 -2.05 -13.54 13.42
C VAL A 17 -1.74 -14.57 12.34
N GLU A 18 -2.75 -15.00 11.59
CA GLU A 18 -2.61 -16.01 10.53
C GLU A 18 -1.69 -15.54 9.40
N LEU A 19 -1.87 -14.31 8.93
CA LEU A 19 -1.01 -13.73 7.88
C LEU A 19 0.41 -13.51 8.37
N ARG A 20 0.57 -13.07 9.63
CA ARG A 20 1.89 -12.90 10.24
C ARG A 20 2.62 -14.24 10.33
N ARG A 21 1.96 -15.31 10.79
CA ARG A 21 2.53 -16.67 10.85
C ARG A 21 2.98 -17.15 9.47
N LEU A 22 2.15 -16.95 8.46
CA LEU A 22 2.46 -17.35 7.08
C LEU A 22 3.73 -16.64 6.55
N VAL A 23 3.85 -15.33 6.78
CA VAL A 23 4.98 -14.53 6.27
C VAL A 23 6.24 -14.72 7.10
N GLN A 24 6.09 -14.87 8.42
CA GLN A 24 7.21 -14.99 9.35
C GLN A 24 7.91 -16.35 9.23
N GLY A 25 7.16 -17.43 8.98
CA GLY A 25 7.71 -18.78 8.90
C GLY A 25 8.50 -19.11 10.15
N GLU A 26 9.75 -19.55 9.98
CA GLU A 26 10.67 -19.90 11.08
C GLU A 26 11.48 -18.71 11.63
N ARG A 27 11.28 -17.50 11.09
CA ARG A 27 12.08 -16.33 11.50
C ARG A 27 11.63 -15.83 12.89
N THR A 28 12.60 -15.55 13.75
CA THR A 28 12.36 -15.11 15.13
C THR A 28 12.26 -13.58 15.31
N GLY A 29 12.53 -12.80 14.25
CA GLY A 29 12.47 -11.33 14.29
C GLY A 29 11.05 -10.76 14.34
N SER A 30 10.93 -9.49 14.74
CA SER A 30 9.63 -8.80 14.69
C SER A 30 9.22 -8.51 13.24
N LEU A 31 7.99 -8.88 12.87
CA LEU A 31 7.43 -8.59 11.56
C LEU A 31 6.79 -7.19 11.56
N THR A 32 7.34 -6.27 10.76
CA THR A 32 6.73 -4.96 10.54
C THR A 32 5.72 -5.05 9.40
N VAL A 33 4.49 -4.59 9.66
CA VAL A 33 3.45 -4.44 8.65
C VAL A 33 3.24 -2.95 8.40
N THR A 34 3.35 -2.52 7.14
CA THR A 34 2.99 -1.17 6.69
C THR A 34 2.35 -1.24 5.31
N THR A 35 1.90 -0.11 4.79
CA THR A 35 1.17 -0.04 3.53
C THR A 35 1.68 1.12 2.68
N VAL A 36 1.52 1.02 1.36
CA VAL A 36 1.66 2.13 0.43
C VAL A 36 0.29 2.77 0.26
N THR A 37 0.07 3.92 0.90
CA THR A 37 -1.23 4.61 0.88
C THR A 37 -1.09 6.00 0.29
N LEU A 38 -1.65 6.19 -0.90
CA LEU A 38 -1.74 7.47 -1.59
C LEU A 38 -3.07 7.57 -2.36
N ASN A 39 -3.46 8.78 -2.74
CA ASN A 39 -4.57 9.01 -3.66
C ASN A 39 -4.11 9.05 -5.13
N PHE A 40 -5.07 9.12 -6.05
CA PHE A 40 -4.79 9.17 -7.49
C PHE A 40 -3.99 10.40 -7.94
N ARG A 41 -3.92 11.45 -7.11
CA ARG A 41 -3.14 12.67 -7.36
C ARG A 41 -1.69 12.55 -6.87
N GLY A 42 -1.30 11.40 -6.33
CA GLY A 42 0.04 11.17 -5.77
C GLY A 42 0.24 11.73 -4.36
N VAL A 43 -0.82 12.16 -3.67
CA VAL A 43 -0.73 12.62 -2.28
C VAL A 43 -0.68 11.40 -1.36
N TRP A 44 0.37 11.33 -0.55
CA TRP A 44 0.60 10.25 0.41
C TRP A 44 -0.13 10.47 1.74
N SER A 45 -0.48 9.39 2.43
CA SER A 45 -0.70 9.45 3.88
C SER A 45 0.63 9.79 4.56
N PRO A 46 0.69 10.82 5.41
CA PRO A 46 1.90 11.17 6.15
C PRO A 46 2.44 10.02 7.00
N GLU A 47 1.55 9.23 7.61
CA GLU A 47 1.89 8.07 8.45
C GLU A 47 2.49 6.94 7.60
N SER A 48 1.85 6.62 6.47
CA SER A 48 2.35 5.62 5.51
C SER A 48 3.73 5.99 4.96
N ALA A 49 3.92 7.24 4.54
CA ALA A 49 5.21 7.71 4.03
C ALA A 49 6.30 7.64 5.11
N ARG A 50 5.99 8.05 6.35
CA ARG A 50 6.91 8.00 7.48
C ARG A 50 7.31 6.56 7.83
N ASP A 51 6.34 5.65 7.90
CA ASP A 51 6.59 4.22 8.18
C ASP A 51 7.48 3.59 7.09
N LEU A 52 7.35 4.01 5.83
CA LEU A 52 8.21 3.53 4.76
C LEU A 52 9.61 4.14 4.84
N GLN A 53 9.72 5.42 5.18
CA GLN A 53 11.00 6.10 5.37
C GLN A 53 11.79 5.53 6.56
N SER A 54 11.12 5.12 7.64
CA SER A 54 11.78 4.46 8.77
C SER A 54 12.34 3.08 8.42
N LEU A 55 11.86 2.46 7.33
CA LEU A 55 12.44 1.24 6.74
C LEU A 55 13.59 1.53 5.76
N GLY A 56 13.99 2.79 5.59
CA GLY A 56 15.11 3.21 4.74
C GLY A 56 14.71 3.67 3.34
N LEU A 57 13.41 3.78 3.01
CA LEU A 57 13.00 4.32 1.72
C LEU A 57 13.23 5.84 1.67
N THR A 58 13.80 6.30 0.56
CA THR A 58 14.04 7.72 0.31
C THR A 58 12.84 8.39 -0.34
N GLY A 59 12.87 9.72 -0.43
CA GLY A 59 11.86 10.45 -1.20
C GLY A 59 11.80 10.05 -2.68
N ASN A 60 12.93 9.61 -3.27
CA ASN A 60 12.94 9.13 -4.66
C ASN A 60 12.27 7.76 -4.78
N ASP A 61 12.42 6.89 -3.79
CA ASP A 61 11.72 5.60 -3.75
C ASP A 61 10.20 5.80 -3.65
N LEU A 62 9.76 6.75 -2.81
CA LEU A 62 8.34 7.11 -2.71
C LEU A 62 7.79 7.67 -4.02
N LYS A 63 8.56 8.50 -4.75
CA LYS A 63 8.17 8.96 -6.09
C LYS A 63 7.99 7.79 -7.05
N LEU A 64 8.94 6.84 -7.07
CA LEU A 64 8.87 5.67 -7.94
C LEU A 64 7.67 4.77 -7.57
N LEU A 65 7.42 4.55 -6.28
CA LEU A 65 6.25 3.81 -5.80
C LEU A 65 4.95 4.49 -6.19
N SER A 66 4.90 5.83 -6.15
CA SER A 66 3.73 6.59 -6.63
C SER A 66 3.43 6.26 -8.08
N VAL A 67 4.46 6.28 -8.95
CA VAL A 67 4.32 5.93 -10.37
C VAL A 67 3.83 4.49 -10.54
N ARG A 68 4.42 3.52 -9.83
CA ARG A 68 4.01 2.11 -9.91
C ARG A 68 2.57 1.88 -9.46
N CYS A 69 2.16 2.47 -8.34
CA CYS A 69 0.80 2.35 -7.81
C CYS A 69 -0.23 3.02 -8.73
N LEU A 70 0.10 4.18 -9.32
CA LEU A 70 -0.80 4.88 -10.22
C LEU A 70 -0.87 4.22 -11.60
N GLN A 71 0.26 3.80 -12.19
CA GLN A 71 0.26 3.09 -13.47
C GLN A 71 -0.44 1.72 -13.35
N GLY A 72 -0.15 0.96 -12.29
CA GLY A 72 -0.83 -0.30 -12.00
C GLY A 72 -2.32 -0.07 -11.76
N GLY A 73 -2.67 0.93 -10.94
CA GLY A 73 -4.05 1.31 -10.67
C GLY A 73 -4.80 1.78 -11.92
N MET A 74 -4.16 2.55 -12.79
CA MET A 74 -4.72 2.98 -14.08
C MET A 74 -4.93 1.79 -15.00
N ARG A 75 -3.97 0.86 -15.11
CA ARG A 75 -4.13 -0.35 -15.92
C ARG A 75 -5.31 -1.19 -15.44
N CYS A 76 -5.42 -1.42 -14.13
CA CYS A 76 -6.57 -2.11 -13.54
C CYS A 76 -7.88 -1.33 -13.80
N PHE A 77 -7.87 0.00 -13.62
CA PHE A 77 -9.04 0.84 -13.87
C PHE A 77 -9.51 0.73 -15.33
N TRP A 78 -8.60 0.84 -16.30
CA TRP A 78 -8.94 0.70 -17.72
C TRP A 78 -9.44 -0.71 -18.05
N ALA A 79 -8.76 -1.76 -17.56
CA ALA A 79 -9.18 -3.13 -17.77
C ALA A 79 -10.58 -3.41 -17.21
N HIS A 80 -10.88 -2.95 -15.99
CA HIS A 80 -12.17 -3.19 -15.36
C HIS A 80 -13.28 -2.24 -15.87
N ARG A 81 -12.94 -1.02 -16.28
CA ARG A 81 -13.90 -0.11 -16.94
C ARG A 81 -14.39 -0.66 -18.27
N SER A 82 -13.52 -1.35 -19.02
CA SER A 82 -13.89 -2.04 -20.25
C SER A 82 -14.78 -3.26 -20.02
N MET A 83 -14.83 -3.83 -18.81
CA MET A 83 -15.69 -4.98 -18.48
C MET A 83 -17.13 -4.60 -18.09
N THR A 84 -17.40 -3.36 -17.69
CA THR A 84 -18.75 -2.93 -17.26
C THR A 84 -19.55 -2.24 -18.36
N THR A 85 -19.05 -2.20 -19.59
CA THR A 85 -19.82 -1.70 -20.73
C THR A 85 -20.52 -2.89 -21.38
N ALA A 86 -21.62 -3.35 -20.77
CA ALA A 86 -22.55 -4.24 -21.46
C ALA A 86 -23.25 -3.43 -22.56
N GLY A 87 -23.05 -3.85 -23.81
CA GLY A 87 -23.79 -3.35 -24.97
C GLY A 87 -25.23 -3.85 -24.99
#